data_AF-A0A7Y0SFW1-F1
#
_entry.id   AF-A0A7Y0SFW1-F1
#
_cell.length_a   1.000
_cell.length_b   1.000
_cell.length_c   1.000
_cell.angle_alpha   90.00
_cell.angle_beta   90.00
_cell.angle_gamma   90.00
#
_symmetry.space_group_name_H-M   'P 1'
#
loop_
_entity.id
_entity.type
_entity.pdbx_description
1 polymer ?
#
loop_
_entity_poly.entity_id
_entity_poly.type
_entity_poly.pdbx_seq_one_letter_code
_entity_poly.pdbx_strand_id
1 'polypeptide(L)'
;MKHIEDLIFEASLWTLNFHNQYKIVGKPHPDALIYRGFIDYHLEGKRVKLVINKESYDSFLCKMQHHEKAIDFAKNCLTIDDKGA
;
A
#
# COMPACT_ATOMS: atom_id res chain seq x y z
N MET A 1 -7.55 19.14 3.08
CA MET A 1 -6.39 18.23 3.17
C MET A 1 -6.79 17.12 4.12
N LYS A 2 -6.63 15.85 3.74
CA LYS A 2 -7.13 14.72 4.53
C LYS A 2 -6.28 14.54 5.79
N HIS A 3 -6.87 14.14 6.91
CA HIS A 3 -6.09 13.84 8.12
C HIS A 3 -5.39 12.49 7.97
N ILE A 4 -4.26 12.32 8.66
CA ILE A 4 -3.46 11.09 8.54
C ILE A 4 -4.20 9.89 9.14
N GLU A 5 -5.02 10.12 10.15
CA GLU A 5 -5.89 9.12 10.77
C GLU A 5 -6.90 8.56 9.77
N ASP A 6 -7.49 9.41 8.92
CA ASP A 6 -8.39 8.98 7.85
C ASP A 6 -7.67 8.11 6.82
N LEU A 7 -6.42 8.46 6.49
CA LEU A 7 -5.58 7.66 5.59
C LEU A 7 -5.23 6.30 6.15
N ILE A 8 -4.90 6.21 7.45
CA ILE A 8 -4.61 4.94 8.12
C ILE A 8 -5.86 4.07 8.16
N PHE A 9 -7.02 4.67 8.44
CA PHE A 9 -8.29 3.97 8.41
C PHE A 9 -8.59 3.41 7.01
N GLU A 10 -8.44 4.22 5.97
CA GLU A 10 -8.62 3.76 4.58
C GLU A 10 -7.61 2.70 4.16
N ALA A 11 -6.34 2.85 4.53
CA ALA A 11 -5.34 1.82 4.29
C ALA A 11 -5.71 0.50 4.98
N SER A 12 -6.31 0.55 6.17
CA SER A 12 -6.81 -0.64 6.86
C SER A 12 -7.96 -1.29 6.10
N LEU A 13 -8.90 -0.49 5.57
CA LEU A 13 -9.99 -0.99 4.72
C LEU A 13 -9.47 -1.61 3.42
N TRP A 14 -8.50 -0.98 2.75
CA TRP A 14 -7.88 -1.54 1.55
C TRP A 14 -7.11 -2.82 1.85
N THR A 15 -6.36 -2.87 2.95
CA THR A 15 -5.68 -4.09 3.41
C THR A 15 -6.68 -5.23 3.57
N LEU A 16 -7.81 -4.98 4.25
CA LEU A 16 -8.85 -5.97 4.46
C LEU A 16 -9.54 -6.38 3.15
N ASN A 17 -9.82 -5.42 2.26
CA ASN A 17 -10.44 -5.69 0.97
C ASN A 17 -9.57 -6.62 0.10
N PHE A 18 -8.29 -6.28 -0.06
CA PHE A 18 -7.33 -7.09 -0.82
C PHE A 18 -7.03 -8.43 -0.14
N HIS A 19 -6.98 -8.46 1.19
CA HIS A 19 -6.88 -9.72 1.93
C HIS A 19 -8.11 -10.60 1.67
N ASN A 20 -9.33 -10.04 1.70
CA ASN A 20 -10.56 -10.81 1.50
C ASN A 20 -10.76 -11.29 0.06
N GLN A 21 -10.11 -10.69 -0.94
CA GLN A 21 -10.06 -11.27 -2.28
C GLN A 21 -9.50 -12.70 -2.27
N TYR A 22 -8.66 -13.06 -1.29
CA TYR A 22 -8.24 -14.43 -1.01
C TYR A 22 -9.41 -15.43 -0.94
N LYS A 23 -10.54 -15.06 -0.34
CA LYS A 23 -11.71 -15.95 -0.22
C LYS A 23 -12.34 -16.28 -1.59
N ILE A 24 -12.03 -15.50 -2.62
CA ILE A 24 -12.55 -15.64 -3.97
C ILE A 24 -11.50 -16.29 -4.89
N VAL A 25 -10.22 -15.91 -4.78
CA VAL A 25 -9.15 -16.34 -5.71
C VAL A 25 -8.17 -17.37 -5.13
N GLY A 26 -8.26 -17.70 -3.84
CA GLY A 26 -7.39 -18.68 -3.17
C GLY A 26 -5.94 -18.22 -2.95
N LYS A 27 -5.60 -16.97 -3.29
CA LYS A 27 -4.28 -16.36 -3.06
C LYS A 27 -4.44 -14.94 -2.51
N PRO A 28 -3.66 -14.55 -1.49
CA PRO A 28 -3.70 -13.17 -0.98
C PRO A 28 -3.25 -12.21 -2.10
N HIS A 29 -4.01 -11.14 -2.31
CA HIS A 29 -3.65 -10.14 -3.31
C HIS A 29 -2.37 -9.40 -2.84
N PRO A 30 -1.33 -9.29 -3.68
CA PRO A 30 -0.03 -8.72 -3.28
C PRO A 30 -0.16 -7.28 -2.74
N ASP A 31 -1.08 -6.49 -3.29
CA ASP A 31 -1.33 -5.12 -2.83
C ASP A 31 -1.72 -5.02 -1.35
N ALA A 32 -2.27 -6.07 -0.72
CA ALA A 32 -2.55 -6.04 0.71
C ALA A 32 -1.30 -5.70 1.54
N LEU A 33 -0.12 -6.14 1.09
CA LEU A 33 1.16 -5.86 1.74
C LEU A 33 1.58 -4.40 1.62
N ILE A 34 1.16 -3.69 0.56
CA ILE A 34 1.47 -2.28 0.35
C ILE A 34 0.79 -1.45 1.44
N TYR A 35 -0.52 -1.65 1.62
CA TYR A 35 -1.29 -0.90 2.63
C TYR A 35 -0.89 -1.28 4.05
N ARG A 36 -0.61 -2.58 4.30
CA ARG A 36 -0.08 -3.01 5.59
C ARG A 36 1.27 -2.36 5.88
N GLY A 37 2.17 -2.33 4.89
CA GLY A 37 3.47 -1.68 4.99
C GLY A 37 3.36 -0.19 5.26
N PHE A 38 2.39 0.50 4.66
CA PHE A 38 2.12 1.92 4.92
C PHE A 38 1.68 2.15 6.38
N ILE A 39 0.79 1.31 6.90
CA ILE A 39 0.34 1.37 8.30
C ILE A 39 1.52 1.15 9.25
N ASP A 40 2.30 0.09 9.05
CA ASP A 40 3.46 -0.24 9.89
C ASP A 40 4.53 0.86 9.81
N TYR A 41 4.75 1.46 8.63
CA TYR A 41 5.65 2.59 8.44
C TYR A 41 5.22 3.81 9.27
N HIS A 42 3.92 4.11 9.27
CA HIS A 42 3.43 5.30 9.94
C HIS A 42 3.30 5.14 11.46
N LEU A 43 2.81 3.99 11.92
CA LEU A 43 2.60 3.74 13.35
C LEU A 43 3.88 3.32 14.08
N GLU A 44 4.74 2.55 13.42
CA GLU A 44 5.88 1.89 14.07
C GLU A 44 7.24 2.35 13.50
N GLY A 45 7.25 3.21 12.47
CA GLY A 45 8.48 3.65 11.80
C GLY A 45 9.17 2.55 11.00
N LYS A 46 8.50 1.42 10.75
CA LYS A 46 9.08 0.26 10.06
C LYS A 46 9.28 0.52 8.58
N ARG A 47 10.52 0.34 8.11
CA ARG A 47 10.88 0.50 6.69
C ARG A 47 10.93 -0.84 5.98
N VAL A 48 9.78 -1.36 5.60
CA VAL A 48 9.68 -2.61 4.82
C VAL A 48 9.93 -2.30 3.35
N LYS A 49 10.96 -2.91 2.76
CA LYS A 49 11.22 -2.81 1.31
C LYS A 49 10.33 -3.79 0.57
N LEU A 50 9.42 -3.28 -0.25
CA LEU A 50 8.52 -4.06 -1.09
C LEU A 50 8.84 -3.82 -2.57
N VAL A 51 8.92 -4.91 -3.31
CA VAL A 51 9.05 -4.90 -4.76
C VAL A 51 7.66 -5.10 -5.35
N ILE A 52 7.19 -4.17 -6.17
CA ILE A 52 5.83 -4.16 -6.73
C ILE A 52 5.86 -3.77 -8.20
N ASN A 53 4.79 -4.07 -8.94
CA ASN A 53 4.64 -3.57 -10.30
C ASN A 53 4.15 -2.10 -10.32
N LYS A 54 4.23 -1.47 -11.49
CA LYS A 54 3.83 -0.06 -11.67
C LYS A 54 2.35 0.18 -11.41
N GLU A 55 1.47 -0.75 -11.81
CA GLU A 55 0.03 -0.62 -11.61
C GLU A 55 -0.33 -0.54 -10.11
N SER A 56 0.23 -1.43 -9.29
CA SER A 56 0.06 -1.44 -7.84
C SER A 56 0.59 -0.16 -7.20
N TYR A 57 1.73 0.37 -7.70
CA TYR A 57 2.31 1.63 -7.24
C TYR A 57 1.36 2.81 -7.51
N ASP A 58 0.90 2.95 -8.74
CA ASP A 58 0.00 4.04 -9.16
C ASP A 58 -1.36 3.92 -8.46
N SER A 59 -1.89 2.70 -8.32
CA SER A 59 -3.14 2.41 -7.61
C SER A 59 -3.06 2.83 -6.15
N PHE A 60 -1.95 2.52 -5.47
CA PHE A 60 -1.72 2.92 -4.08
C PHE A 60 -1.72 4.44 -3.93
N LEU A 61 -0.95 5.17 -4.74
CA LEU A 61 -0.89 6.63 -4.65
C LEU A 61 -2.24 7.28 -4.95
N CYS A 62 -2.98 6.75 -5.94
CA CYS A 62 -4.32 7.23 -6.26
C CYS A 62 -5.29 7.02 -5.10
N LYS A 63 -5.35 5.80 -4.53
CA LYS A 63 -6.23 5.48 -3.39
C LYS A 63 -5.88 6.24 -2.13
N MET A 64 -4.59 6.54 -1.91
CA MET A 64 -4.12 7.38 -0.82
C MET A 64 -4.16 8.88 -1.15
N GLN A 65 -4.81 9.26 -2.27
CA GLN A 65 -5.02 10.64 -2.71
C GLN A 65 -3.72 11.47 -2.79
N HIS A 66 -2.61 10.83 -3.12
CA HIS A 66 -1.28 11.46 -3.18
C HIS A 66 -0.90 12.21 -1.90
N HIS A 67 -1.36 11.73 -0.74
CA HIS A 67 -1.01 12.32 0.54
C HIS A 67 0.51 12.27 0.77
N GLU A 68 1.06 13.33 1.37
CA GLU A 68 2.52 13.47 1.57
C GLU A 68 3.16 12.25 2.26
N LYS A 69 2.49 11.68 3.27
CA LYS A 69 2.96 10.48 3.99
C LYS A 69 2.92 9.22 3.13
N ALA A 70 1.95 9.09 2.23
CA ALA A 70 1.88 7.97 1.31
C ALA A 70 2.99 8.08 0.24
N ILE A 71 3.28 9.30 -0.24
CA ILE A 71 4.41 9.56 -1.12
C ILE A 71 5.74 9.26 -0.43
N ASP A 72 5.89 9.68 0.83
CA ASP A 72 7.10 9.41 1.62
C ASP A 72 7.30 7.91 1.81
N PHE A 73 6.26 7.16 2.19
CA PHE A 73 6.30 5.71 2.23
C PHE A 73 6.68 5.12 0.86
N ALA A 74 6.03 5.55 -0.22
CA ALA A 74 6.27 5.02 -1.55
C ALA A 74 7.75 5.17 -1.97
N LYS A 75 8.35 6.34 -1.73
CA LYS A 75 9.77 6.60 -2.04
C LYS A 75 10.73 5.79 -1.17
N ASN A 76 10.40 5.62 0.11
CA ASN A 76 11.32 4.99 1.06
C ASN A 76 11.18 3.46 1.11
N CYS A 77 10.02 2.91 0.75
CA CYS A 77 9.67 1.52 1.00
C CYS A 77 9.28 0.75 -0.27
N LEU A 78 8.86 1.40 -1.35
CA LEU A 78 8.44 0.71 -2.57
C LEU A 78 9.52 0.79 -3.65
N THR A 79 9.73 -0.31 -4.36
CA THR A 79 10.60 -0.40 -5.54
C THR A 79 9.77 -0.97 -6.68
N ILE A 80 9.73 -0.25 -7.80
CA ILE A 80 9.04 -0.72 -9.00
C ILE A 80 9.96 -1.72 -9.71
N ASP A 81 9.49 -2.95 -9.91
CA ASP A 81 10.14 -3.90 -10.79
C ASP A 81 9.51 -3.83 -12.18
N ASP A 82 10.22 -3.17 -13.09
CA ASP A 82 9.85 -3.09 -14.52
C ASP A 82 10.27 -4.35 -15.30
N LYS A 83 10.79 -5.39 -14.64
CA LYS A 83 11.04 -6.68 -15.29
C LYS A 83 9.77 -7.53 -15.35
N GLY A 84 8.81 -7.14 -16.18
CA GLY A 84 7.76 -8.07 -16.58
C GLY A 84 6.49 -7.48 -17.18
N ALA A 85 6.58 -7.03 -18.43
CA ALA A 85 5.72 -7.48 -19.52
C ALA A 85 6.49 -7.38 -20.85
#